data_AF-A0A4P5PBF0-F1
#
_entry.id   AF-A0A4P5PBF0-F1
#
_cell.length_a   1.000
_cell.length_b   1.000
_cell.length_c   1.000
_cell.angle_alpha   90.00
_cell.angle_beta   90.00
_cell.angle_gamma   90.00
#
_symmetry.space_group_name_H-M   'P 1'
#
loop_
_entity.id
_entity.type
_entity.pdbx_description
1 polymer ?
#
loop_
_entity_poly.entity_id
_entity_poly.type
_entity_poly.pdbx_seq_one_letter_code
_entity_poly.pdbx_strand_id
1 'polypeptide(L)'
;MNRAQRYHQKKKKTPIVLFFLFLSLILLTAGGFFLYQQTRLQLIGKEHLEIPENGVYSDPGVKLSEKQKALSRKHYKTHGEVDPTKAGTYNIDYVYSSFGLKSKISRKVTVKPMKHLTPPAITLEGDSTLYVPSGKEFQDPGASAFDHKKKCLTKKIKRDGNVDTYTPGKYNVSYKVTDARGLSSEVTREVVVTKGVIYLTFDDGPHEKVTPQFLDILKEEKIKGTFFVTGMGPDKLLKRIHDEGHAIGLHTNTHEYSSVYSSTKAYFADLEQVNQRVKRVTGVESKITRFPGGSTNTICNNYSPGIMATLIKEVPQRGYTYYDWNVSSGDGSHQTSADQPYHNVTSTLKPDQNNVVLMHDTKQTSADALRRIIQYGKQHGYSFEPLTPECTPVQF
;
A
#
# COMPACT_ATOMS: atom_id res chain seq x y z
N MET A 1 -40.73 -120.38 12.12
CA MET A 1 -39.82 -120.47 10.96
C MET A 1 -38.46 -119.89 11.35
N ASN A 2 -37.42 -120.74 11.27
CA ASN A 2 -35.98 -120.49 11.02
C ASN A 2 -35.23 -119.33 11.74
N ARG A 3 -34.24 -119.68 12.59
CA ARG A 3 -32.76 -119.72 12.36
C ARG A 3 -32.11 -118.32 12.52
N ALA A 4 -30.98 -118.09 13.17
CA ALA A 4 -29.89 -118.92 13.68
C ALA A 4 -28.96 -118.08 14.58
N GLN A 5 -28.16 -118.76 15.43
CA GLN A 5 -26.70 -118.55 15.68
C GLN A 5 -26.19 -117.18 16.17
N ARG A 6 -25.15 -117.02 17.02
CA ARG A 6 -24.29 -117.86 17.88
C ARG A 6 -23.28 -116.89 18.54
N TYR A 7 -22.69 -117.30 19.67
CA TYR A 7 -21.36 -116.93 20.23
C TYR A 7 -21.11 -115.66 21.09
N HIS A 8 -20.71 -115.95 22.36
CA HIS A 8 -19.54 -115.47 23.15
C HIS A 8 -18.72 -114.28 22.61
N GLN A 9 -18.18 -113.34 23.41
CA GLN A 9 -17.38 -113.52 24.64
C GLN A 9 -17.12 -112.16 25.33
N LYS A 10 -16.84 -112.20 26.65
CA LYS A 10 -16.40 -111.10 27.55
C LYS A 10 -15.26 -110.21 27.02
N LYS A 11 -15.25 -108.91 27.38
CA LYS A 11 -14.17 -108.27 28.22
C LYS A 11 -14.32 -106.75 28.43
N LYS A 12 -14.20 -106.37 29.72
CA LYS A 12 -13.56 -105.17 30.33
C LYS A 12 -13.94 -103.75 29.83
N LYS A 13 -14.76 -103.06 30.63
CA LYS A 13 -14.72 -101.58 30.87
C LYS A 13 -13.47 -101.32 31.74
N THR A 14 -12.56 -100.36 31.52
CA THR A 14 -12.56 -98.89 31.34
C THR A 14 -11.17 -98.46 30.77
N PRO A 15 -10.83 -97.18 30.41
CA PRO A 15 -11.52 -95.90 30.66
C PRO A 15 -11.64 -94.95 29.44
N ILE A 16 -12.75 -94.23 29.33
CA ILE A 16 -12.98 -93.13 28.37
C ILE A 16 -12.39 -91.78 28.85
N VAL A 17 -11.93 -91.69 30.10
CA VAL A 17 -11.45 -90.44 30.72
C VAL A 17 -10.03 -90.03 30.27
N LEU A 18 -9.17 -90.98 29.85
CA LEU A 18 -7.81 -90.64 29.38
C LEU A 18 -7.77 -90.04 27.97
N PHE A 19 -8.80 -90.26 27.14
CA PHE A 19 -8.80 -89.79 25.75
C PHE A 19 -9.09 -88.29 25.63
N PHE A 20 -9.94 -87.73 26.51
CA PHE A 20 -10.24 -86.29 26.52
C PHE A 20 -9.08 -85.45 27.06
N LEU A 21 -8.32 -85.94 28.05
CA LEU A 21 -7.11 -85.28 28.55
C LEU A 21 -5.98 -85.27 27.51
N PHE A 22 -5.87 -86.33 26.70
CA PHE A 22 -4.87 -86.39 25.62
C PHE A 22 -5.25 -85.48 24.45
N LEU A 23 -6.53 -85.38 24.09
CA LEU A 23 -7.01 -84.49 23.04
C LEU A 23 -6.92 -83.01 23.45
N SER A 24 -7.19 -82.67 24.73
CA SER A 24 -6.99 -81.31 25.25
C SER A 24 -5.50 -80.95 25.32
N LEU A 25 -4.61 -81.90 25.66
CA LEU A 25 -3.16 -81.69 25.68
C LEU A 25 -2.59 -81.56 24.27
N ILE A 26 -3.11 -82.29 23.28
CA ILE A 26 -2.75 -82.14 21.86
C ILE A 26 -3.28 -80.81 21.31
N LEU A 27 -4.47 -80.35 21.69
CA LEU A 27 -4.98 -79.02 21.30
C LEU A 27 -4.25 -77.86 22.00
N LEU A 28 -3.81 -78.03 23.25
CA LEU A 28 -2.97 -77.07 23.98
C LEU A 28 -1.53 -77.03 23.43
N THR A 29 -0.95 -78.17 23.06
CA THR A 29 0.39 -78.23 22.46
C THR A 29 0.37 -77.82 21.00
N ALA A 30 -0.64 -78.19 20.21
CA ALA A 30 -0.83 -77.69 18.85
C ALA A 30 -1.17 -76.19 18.85
N GLY A 31 -2.02 -75.72 19.77
CA GLY A 31 -2.29 -74.28 19.96
C GLY A 31 -1.06 -73.50 20.42
N GLY A 32 -0.27 -74.05 21.35
CA GLY A 32 1.01 -73.49 21.79
C GLY A 32 2.09 -73.51 20.71
N PHE A 33 2.14 -74.55 19.88
CA PHE A 33 3.05 -74.70 18.73
C PHE A 33 2.63 -73.80 17.56
N PHE A 34 1.33 -73.58 17.37
CA PHE A 34 0.78 -72.64 16.39
C PHE A 34 1.03 -71.18 16.84
N LEU A 35 0.93 -70.90 18.15
CA LEU A 35 1.37 -69.63 18.74
C LEU A 35 2.89 -69.43 18.65
N TYR A 36 3.68 -70.52 18.71
CA TYR A 36 5.13 -70.49 18.55
C TYR A 36 5.57 -70.09 17.13
N GLN A 37 4.74 -70.34 16.12
CA GLN A 37 5.02 -70.02 14.71
C GLN A 37 4.49 -68.65 14.25
N GLN A 38 3.94 -67.81 15.14
CA GLN A 38 3.39 -66.52 14.72
C GLN A 38 4.49 -65.48 14.46
N THR A 39 4.43 -64.88 13.27
CA THR A 39 5.13 -63.64 12.96
C THR A 39 4.30 -62.47 13.50
N ARG A 40 4.94 -61.54 14.21
CA ARG A 40 4.29 -60.34 14.73
C ARG A 40 4.95 -59.11 14.14
N LEU A 41 4.18 -58.42 13.30
CA LEU A 41 4.45 -57.04 12.90
C LEU A 41 3.64 -56.10 13.79
N GLN A 42 4.32 -55.15 14.43
CA GLN A 42 3.68 -54.15 15.27
C GLN A 42 4.21 -52.76 14.89
N LEU A 43 3.31 -51.81 14.64
CA LEU A 43 3.68 -50.42 14.39
C LEU A 43 4.39 -49.83 15.61
N ILE A 44 5.46 -49.07 15.38
CA ILE A 44 6.08 -48.24 16.41
C ILE A 44 5.31 -46.93 16.45
N GLY A 45 4.53 -46.67 17.50
CA GLY A 45 3.70 -45.47 17.61
C GLY A 45 2.30 -45.65 17.00
N LYS A 46 1.64 -44.54 16.65
CA LYS A 46 0.24 -44.54 16.19
C LYS A 46 0.07 -45.22 14.83
N GLU A 47 -1.09 -45.86 14.65
CA GLU A 47 -1.54 -46.42 13.38
C GLU A 47 -1.91 -45.35 12.36
N HIS A 48 -2.48 -44.25 12.85
CA HIS A 48 -2.81 -43.07 12.07
C HIS A 48 -1.98 -41.87 12.55
N LEU A 49 -1.20 -41.30 11.63
CA LEU A 49 -0.47 -40.05 11.83
C LEU A 49 -1.12 -38.94 11.01
N GLU A 50 -1.07 -37.72 11.54
CA GLU A 50 -1.52 -36.52 10.84
C GLU A 50 -0.38 -35.50 10.82
N ILE A 51 -0.10 -34.92 9.65
CA ILE A 51 0.90 -33.88 9.45
C ILE A 51 0.32 -32.75 8.57
N PRO A 52 0.77 -31.49 8.73
CA PRO A 52 0.42 -30.42 7.79
C PRO A 52 1.15 -30.61 6.45
N GLU A 53 0.54 -30.14 5.36
CA GLU A 53 1.21 -30.00 4.06
C GLU A 53 2.48 -29.13 4.19
N ASN A 54 3.57 -29.54 3.52
CA ASN A 54 4.95 -29.07 3.66
C ASN A 54 5.58 -29.29 5.05
N GLY A 55 4.95 -30.06 5.93
CA GLY A 55 5.52 -30.47 7.21
C GLY A 55 6.65 -31.50 7.06
N VAL A 56 7.44 -31.67 8.12
CA VAL A 56 8.47 -32.73 8.17
C VAL A 56 7.79 -34.05 8.54
N TYR A 57 8.02 -35.08 7.72
CA TYR A 57 7.59 -36.45 8.00
C TYR A 57 8.80 -37.37 8.19
N SER A 58 8.79 -38.16 9.26
CA SER A 58 9.74 -39.24 9.47
C SER A 58 8.95 -40.48 9.87
N ASP A 59 9.18 -41.60 9.17
CA ASP A 59 8.47 -42.84 9.43
C ASP A 59 8.99 -43.54 10.70
N PRO A 60 8.15 -43.72 11.76
CA PRO A 60 8.54 -44.46 12.95
C PRO A 60 8.85 -45.95 12.72
N GLY A 61 8.37 -46.54 11.62
CA GLY A 61 8.58 -47.94 11.27
C GLY A 61 7.77 -48.96 12.10
N VAL A 62 8.25 -50.21 12.11
CA VAL A 62 7.65 -51.39 12.78
C VAL A 62 8.67 -52.19 13.59
N LYS A 63 8.19 -52.87 14.63
CA LYS A 63 8.86 -54.01 15.28
C LYS A 63 8.40 -55.30 14.62
N LEU A 64 9.36 -56.16 14.28
CA LEU A 64 9.11 -57.49 13.71
C LEU A 64 9.69 -58.55 14.65
N SER A 65 8.91 -59.58 14.97
CA SER A 65 9.39 -60.79 15.63
C SER A 65 8.86 -62.05 14.97
N GLU A 66 9.68 -63.09 14.97
CA GLU A 66 9.36 -64.44 14.50
C GLU A 66 9.82 -65.43 15.58
N LYS A 67 8.94 -66.35 16.00
CA LYS A 67 9.25 -67.31 17.08
C LYS A 67 9.81 -66.64 18.34
N GLN A 68 9.24 -65.49 18.70
CA GLN A 68 9.66 -64.63 19.83
C GLN A 68 11.06 -63.98 19.70
N LYS A 69 11.77 -64.19 18.59
CA LYS A 69 13.05 -63.51 18.30
C LYS A 69 12.79 -62.23 17.52
N ALA A 70 13.34 -61.11 17.99
CA ALA A 70 13.29 -59.86 17.26
C ALA A 70 14.11 -59.96 15.95
N LEU A 71 13.52 -59.50 14.85
CA LEU A 71 14.16 -59.46 13.53
C LEU A 71 14.45 -58.01 13.14
N SER A 72 15.57 -57.80 12.45
CA SER A 72 15.98 -56.47 12.01
C SER A 72 15.29 -56.01 10.71
N ARG A 73 15.43 -54.72 10.39
CA ARG A 73 14.79 -54.03 9.24
C ARG A 73 15.02 -54.69 7.88
N LYS A 74 16.10 -55.46 7.70
CA LYS A 74 16.40 -56.17 6.44
C LYS A 74 15.40 -57.29 6.10
N HIS A 75 14.57 -57.70 7.05
CA HIS A 75 13.68 -58.85 6.89
C HIS A 75 12.27 -58.47 6.41
N TYR A 76 11.91 -57.18 6.39
CA TYR A 76 10.63 -56.72 5.84
C TYR A 76 10.84 -55.65 4.78
N LYS A 77 9.89 -55.55 3.85
CA LYS A 77 9.83 -54.51 2.82
C LYS A 77 8.84 -53.43 3.26
N THR A 78 9.18 -52.18 2.95
CA THR A 78 8.28 -51.04 3.12
C THR A 78 7.81 -50.60 1.74
N HIS A 79 6.50 -50.45 1.56
CA HIS A 79 5.88 -50.00 0.32
C HIS A 79 5.03 -48.76 0.60
N GLY A 80 5.06 -47.79 -0.32
CA GLY A 80 4.41 -46.50 -0.15
C GLY A 80 5.38 -45.43 0.36
N GLU A 81 5.11 -44.21 -0.04
CA GLU A 81 5.87 -43.01 0.32
C GLU A 81 4.85 -41.92 0.69
N VAL A 82 5.19 -41.09 1.68
CA VAL A 82 4.37 -39.93 2.04
C VAL A 82 5.02 -38.73 1.37
N ASP A 83 4.31 -38.09 0.45
CA ASP A 83 4.70 -36.80 -0.11
C ASP A 83 4.12 -35.69 0.79
N PRO A 84 4.92 -35.04 1.65
CA PRO A 84 4.39 -34.04 2.56
C PRO A 84 3.91 -32.79 1.81
N THR A 85 4.29 -32.60 0.54
CA THR A 85 3.94 -31.40 -0.25
C THR A 85 2.56 -31.47 -0.88
N LYS A 86 1.89 -32.62 -0.80
CA LYS A 86 0.56 -32.84 -1.37
C LYS A 86 -0.41 -33.29 -0.31
N ALA A 87 -1.44 -32.48 -0.08
CA ALA A 87 -2.56 -32.87 0.76
C ALA A 87 -3.19 -34.20 0.30
N GLY A 88 -3.51 -35.09 1.24
CA GLY A 88 -4.05 -36.40 0.92
C GLY A 88 -3.86 -37.41 2.04
N THR A 89 -4.30 -38.65 1.77
CA THR A 89 -4.07 -39.79 2.66
C THR A 89 -3.16 -40.79 1.98
N TYR A 90 -2.07 -41.13 2.66
CA TYR A 90 -1.03 -42.05 2.22
C TYR A 90 -1.07 -43.29 3.10
N ASN A 91 -0.79 -44.45 2.50
CA ASN A 91 -0.65 -45.71 3.21
C ASN A 91 0.78 -46.21 3.05
N ILE A 92 1.42 -46.54 4.18
CA ILE A 92 2.72 -47.21 4.21
C ILE A 92 2.49 -48.65 4.65
N ASP A 93 2.84 -49.59 3.78
CA ASP A 93 2.68 -51.02 4.01
C ASP A 93 4.02 -51.66 4.40
N TYR A 94 4.04 -52.35 5.54
CA TYR A 94 5.18 -53.17 5.97
C TYR A 94 4.86 -54.64 5.71
N VAL A 95 5.67 -55.30 4.88
CA VAL A 95 5.43 -56.67 4.42
C VAL A 95 6.61 -57.56 4.79
N TYR A 96 6.34 -58.60 5.56
CA TYR A 96 7.29 -59.67 5.88
C TYR A 96 6.89 -60.96 5.15
N SER A 97 7.86 -61.65 4.55
CA SER A 97 7.65 -62.96 3.91
C SER A 97 8.89 -63.85 4.07
N SER A 98 8.76 -65.00 4.72
CA SER A 98 9.86 -65.95 4.96
C SER A 98 9.31 -67.37 5.11
N PHE A 99 9.91 -68.35 4.41
CA PHE A 99 9.58 -69.79 4.53
C PHE A 99 8.08 -70.12 4.67
N GLY A 100 7.23 -69.47 3.86
CA GLY A 100 5.77 -69.68 3.84
C GLY A 100 4.96 -68.80 4.81
N LEU A 101 5.60 -68.09 5.73
CA LEU A 101 4.96 -67.11 6.63
C LEU A 101 4.87 -65.75 5.95
N LYS A 102 3.69 -65.14 5.98
CA LYS A 102 3.44 -63.79 5.46
C LYS A 102 2.73 -62.95 6.51
N SER A 103 3.19 -61.72 6.72
CA SER A 103 2.51 -60.76 7.58
C SER A 103 2.56 -59.38 6.94
N LYS A 104 1.49 -58.61 7.11
CA LYS A 104 1.34 -57.25 6.60
C LYS A 104 0.67 -56.38 7.66
N ILE A 105 1.21 -55.19 7.87
CA ILE A 105 0.56 -54.12 8.64
C ILE A 105 0.73 -52.81 7.88
N SER A 106 -0.25 -51.91 8.00
CA SER A 106 -0.26 -50.64 7.29
C SER A 106 -0.33 -49.47 8.27
N ARG A 107 0.38 -48.39 7.97
CA ARG A 107 0.24 -47.10 8.65
C ARG A 107 -0.46 -46.13 7.71
N LYS A 108 -1.48 -45.45 8.22
CA LYS A 108 -2.16 -44.36 7.52
C LYS A 108 -1.53 -43.03 7.92
N VAL A 109 -1.18 -42.20 6.94
CA VAL A 109 -0.68 -40.85 7.16
C VAL A 109 -1.57 -39.86 6.41
N THR A 110 -2.18 -38.92 7.12
CA THR A 110 -2.99 -37.86 6.53
C THR A 110 -2.19 -36.57 6.49
N VAL A 111 -1.87 -36.12 5.28
CA VAL A 111 -1.35 -34.78 5.02
C VAL A 111 -2.54 -33.85 4.91
N LYS A 112 -2.74 -33.01 5.93
CA LYS A 112 -3.83 -32.04 5.96
C LYS A 112 -3.49 -30.87 5.03
N PRO A 113 -4.39 -30.47 4.12
CA PRO A 113 -4.17 -29.29 3.27
C PRO A 113 -3.89 -28.09 4.15
N MET A 114 -2.92 -27.26 3.77
CA MET A 114 -2.79 -25.94 4.39
C MET A 114 -4.02 -25.11 4.00
N LYS A 115 -5.00 -25.00 4.91
CA LYS A 115 -6.19 -24.14 4.72
C LYS A 115 -5.75 -22.68 4.55
N HIS A 116 -5.62 -22.26 3.29
CA HIS A 116 -5.41 -20.90 2.79
C HIS A 116 -4.32 -20.11 3.54
N LEU A 117 -3.10 -20.12 3.01
CA LEU A 117 -1.99 -19.29 3.50
C LEU A 117 -2.09 -17.81 3.13
N THR A 118 -3.14 -17.37 2.44
CA THR A 118 -3.31 -15.97 2.05
C THR A 118 -3.50 -15.10 3.29
N PRO A 119 -2.53 -14.24 3.65
CA PRO A 119 -2.67 -13.31 4.75
C PRO A 119 -3.79 -12.29 4.46
N PRO A 120 -4.28 -11.57 5.46
CA PRO A 120 -5.26 -10.51 5.23
C PRO A 120 -4.71 -9.42 4.31
N ALA A 121 -5.53 -8.88 3.40
CA ALA A 121 -5.14 -7.72 2.59
C ALA A 121 -5.34 -6.44 3.40
N ILE A 122 -4.39 -5.50 3.32
CA ILE A 122 -4.50 -4.14 3.88
C ILE A 122 -4.46 -3.14 2.72
N THR A 123 -5.31 -2.12 2.79
CA THR A 123 -5.36 -1.02 1.84
C THR A 123 -5.26 0.30 2.61
N LEU A 124 -4.33 1.18 2.23
CA LEU A 124 -4.25 2.52 2.80
C LEU A 124 -5.44 3.35 2.33
N GLU A 125 -6.03 4.13 3.22
CA GLU A 125 -7.01 5.14 2.82
C GLU A 125 -6.24 6.39 2.38
N GLY A 126 -6.45 6.90 1.17
CA GLY A 126 -5.65 7.99 0.60
C GLY A 126 -4.21 7.58 0.21
N ASP A 127 -3.35 8.58 0.04
CA ASP A 127 -2.04 8.37 -0.59
C ASP A 127 -1.02 7.62 0.29
N SER A 128 -0.15 6.84 -0.35
CA SER A 128 0.94 6.13 0.31
C SER A 128 2.05 7.04 0.85
N THR A 129 2.11 8.28 0.34
CA THR A 129 3.01 9.34 0.81
C THR A 129 2.18 10.58 1.11
N LEU A 130 2.31 11.13 2.32
CA LEU A 130 1.66 12.39 2.72
C LEU A 130 2.71 13.44 3.06
N TYR A 131 2.42 14.70 2.74
CA TYR A 131 3.26 15.85 3.07
C TYR A 131 2.61 16.66 4.18
N VAL A 132 3.35 16.95 5.25
CA VAL A 132 2.86 17.71 6.41
C VAL A 132 3.79 18.89 6.65
N PRO A 133 3.32 20.15 6.56
CA PRO A 133 4.15 21.28 6.92
C PRO A 133 4.59 21.22 8.39
N SER A 134 5.83 21.63 8.64
CA SER A 134 6.40 21.68 9.98
C SER A 134 5.49 22.47 10.94
N GLY A 135 5.28 21.91 12.13
CA GLY A 135 4.37 22.42 13.16
C GLY A 135 2.87 22.23 12.89
N LYS A 136 2.47 21.62 11.75
CA LYS A 136 1.07 21.27 11.49
C LYS A 136 0.72 19.89 12.04
N GLU A 137 -0.56 19.69 12.33
CA GLU A 137 -1.07 18.40 12.79
C GLU A 137 -1.05 17.39 11.65
N PHE A 138 -0.52 16.19 11.92
CA PHE A 138 -0.62 15.06 11.01
C PHE A 138 -1.95 14.32 11.23
N GLN A 139 -2.85 14.44 10.27
CA GLN A 139 -4.10 13.66 10.25
C GLN A 139 -3.87 12.37 9.48
N ASP A 140 -3.94 11.24 10.18
CA ASP A 140 -3.78 9.91 9.60
C ASP A 140 -5.11 9.42 8.99
N PRO A 141 -5.21 9.23 7.66
CA PRO A 141 -6.44 8.74 7.05
C PRO A 141 -6.75 7.27 7.40
N GLY A 142 -5.78 6.53 7.93
CA GLY A 142 -5.92 5.14 8.33
C GLY A 142 -5.73 4.13 7.21
N ALA A 143 -6.22 2.92 7.45
CA ALA A 143 -6.18 1.80 6.52
C ALA A 143 -7.37 0.87 6.76
N SER A 144 -7.78 0.12 5.74
CA SER A 144 -8.78 -0.95 5.84
C SER A 144 -8.16 -2.32 5.62
N ALA A 145 -8.76 -3.37 6.19
CA ALA A 145 -8.24 -4.72 6.05
C ALA A 145 -9.34 -5.78 5.94
N PHE A 146 -9.09 -6.81 5.13
CA PHE A 146 -10.00 -7.94 4.91
C PHE A 146 -9.24 -9.27 4.86
N ASP A 147 -9.82 -10.34 5.39
CA ASP A 147 -9.26 -11.68 5.20
C ASP A 147 -9.55 -12.24 3.79
N HIS A 148 -8.98 -13.41 3.47
CA HIS A 148 -9.21 -14.11 2.19
C HIS A 148 -10.69 -14.45 1.90
N LYS A 149 -11.57 -14.41 2.91
CA LYS A 149 -13.02 -14.62 2.77
C LYS A 149 -13.79 -13.29 2.74
N LYS A 150 -13.10 -12.17 2.56
CA LYS A 150 -13.67 -10.81 2.58
C LYS A 150 -14.31 -10.43 3.91
N LYS A 151 -13.94 -11.07 5.03
CA LYS A 151 -14.35 -10.62 6.35
C LYS A 151 -13.54 -9.39 6.74
N CYS A 152 -14.23 -8.32 7.13
CA CYS A 152 -13.59 -7.08 7.59
C CYS A 152 -12.78 -7.31 8.88
N LEU A 153 -11.53 -6.88 8.86
CA LEU A 153 -10.57 -6.89 9.96
C LEU A 153 -10.07 -5.49 10.31
N THR A 154 -10.58 -4.42 9.71
CA THR A 154 -10.12 -3.03 9.90
C THR A 154 -9.95 -2.65 11.38
N LYS A 155 -10.90 -2.99 12.24
CA LYS A 155 -10.84 -2.69 13.69
C LYS A 155 -9.73 -3.43 14.45
N LYS A 156 -9.08 -4.41 13.81
CA LYS A 156 -7.96 -5.19 14.37
C LYS A 156 -6.59 -4.71 13.89
N ILE A 157 -6.56 -3.71 12.99
CA ILE A 157 -5.31 -3.10 12.55
C ILE A 157 -4.63 -2.47 13.77
N LYS A 158 -3.36 -2.78 13.95
CA LYS A 158 -2.46 -2.11 14.87
C LYS A 158 -1.64 -1.12 14.07
N ARG A 159 -1.81 0.16 14.39
CA ARG A 159 -1.02 1.26 13.85
C ARG A 159 0.23 1.43 14.71
N ASP A 160 1.40 1.58 14.10
CA ASP A 160 2.66 1.92 14.75
C ASP A 160 3.37 3.07 14.02
N GLY A 161 4.34 3.71 14.67
CA GLY A 161 5.11 4.83 14.14
C GLY A 161 4.65 6.19 14.65
N ASN A 162 5.57 6.97 15.21
CA ASN A 162 5.32 8.34 15.64
C ASN A 162 5.82 9.33 14.57
N VAL A 163 5.01 10.33 14.25
CA VAL A 163 5.39 11.41 13.32
C VAL A 163 5.64 12.67 14.16
N ASP A 164 6.91 13.05 14.30
CA ASP A 164 7.25 14.36 14.87
C ASP A 164 7.08 15.43 13.80
N THR A 165 5.99 16.17 13.86
CA THR A 165 5.70 17.20 12.85
C THR A 165 6.50 18.48 13.05
N TYR A 166 7.34 18.61 14.08
CA TYR A 166 8.20 19.78 14.27
C TYR A 166 9.58 19.63 13.63
N THR A 167 9.97 18.40 13.28
CA THR A 167 11.28 18.13 12.68
C THR A 167 11.08 17.73 11.21
N PRO A 168 11.55 18.54 10.24
CA PRO A 168 11.49 18.15 8.83
C PRO A 168 12.22 16.84 8.56
N GLY A 169 11.59 15.94 7.82
CA GLY A 169 12.12 14.60 7.60
C GLY A 169 11.09 13.62 7.06
N LYS A 170 11.52 12.37 6.87
CA LYS A 170 10.66 11.26 6.46
C LYS A 170 10.36 10.38 7.65
N TYR A 171 9.09 10.13 7.89
CA TYR A 171 8.56 9.28 8.95
C TYR A 171 7.77 8.14 8.32
N ASN A 172 7.68 7.01 9.02
CA ASN A 172 6.92 5.86 8.57
C ASN A 172 5.83 5.53 9.59
N VAL A 173 4.60 5.37 9.10
CA VAL A 173 3.47 4.86 9.87
C VAL A 173 3.12 3.49 9.32
N SER A 174 3.21 2.44 10.14
CA SER A 174 2.90 1.08 9.71
C SER A 174 1.54 0.62 10.24
N TYR A 175 0.85 -0.18 9.42
CA TYR A 175 -0.44 -0.76 9.73
C TYR A 175 -0.30 -2.26 9.61
N LYS A 176 -0.43 -2.96 10.74
CA LYS A 176 -0.28 -4.41 10.81
C LYS A 176 -1.56 -5.06 11.28
N VAL A 177 -1.99 -6.12 10.61
CA VAL A 177 -3.17 -6.89 11.02
C VAL A 177 -2.88 -8.37 11.00
N THR A 178 -3.33 -9.07 12.04
CA THR A 178 -3.24 -10.53 12.16
C THR A 178 -4.64 -11.10 12.18
N ASP A 179 -4.90 -12.11 11.34
CA ASP A 179 -6.20 -12.76 11.31
C ASP A 179 -6.35 -13.86 12.38
N ALA A 180 -7.50 -14.52 12.42
CA ALA A 180 -7.78 -15.58 13.39
C ALA A 180 -6.94 -16.85 13.20
N ARG A 181 -6.23 -16.98 12.07
CA ARG A 181 -5.32 -18.09 11.76
C ARG A 181 -3.88 -17.78 12.18
N GLY A 182 -3.59 -16.55 12.61
CA GLY A 182 -2.24 -16.09 12.94
C GLY A 182 -1.45 -15.54 11.75
N LEU A 183 -2.07 -15.43 10.56
CA LEU A 183 -1.41 -14.84 9.39
C LEU A 183 -1.46 -13.32 9.48
N SER A 184 -0.34 -12.66 9.18
CA SER A 184 -0.21 -11.21 9.31
C SER A 184 0.19 -10.55 8.00
N SER A 185 -0.28 -9.32 7.81
CA SER A 185 0.18 -8.40 6.77
C SER A 185 0.55 -7.07 7.39
N GLU A 186 1.42 -6.32 6.70
CA GLU A 186 1.87 -4.99 7.09
C GLU A 186 2.01 -4.12 5.85
N VAL A 187 1.57 -2.87 5.94
CA VAL A 187 1.79 -1.83 4.94
C VAL A 187 2.26 -0.57 5.64
N THR A 188 3.06 0.24 4.97
CA THR A 188 3.64 1.46 5.53
C THR A 188 3.23 2.67 4.70
N ARG A 189 2.87 3.75 5.38
CA ARG A 189 2.70 5.09 4.79
C ARG A 189 3.93 5.94 5.12
N GLU A 190 4.50 6.57 4.10
CA GLU A 190 5.54 7.58 4.28
C GLU A 190 4.88 8.93 4.60
N VAL A 191 5.34 9.58 5.66
CA VAL A 191 4.91 10.94 6.02
C VAL A 191 6.14 11.84 5.94
N VAL A 192 6.12 12.78 5.01
CA VAL A 192 7.19 13.75 4.78
C VAL A 192 6.83 15.03 5.50
N VAL A 193 7.51 15.31 6.62
CA VAL A 193 7.40 16.59 7.31
C VAL A 193 8.26 17.60 6.57
N THR A 194 7.63 18.65 6.05
CA THR A 194 8.28 19.62 5.16
C THR A 194 8.64 20.89 5.91
N LYS A 195 9.76 21.50 5.54
CA LYS A 195 10.26 22.77 6.09
C LYS A 195 9.31 23.96 5.83
N GLY A 196 8.39 23.84 4.88
CA GLY A 196 7.44 24.88 4.51
C GLY A 196 6.88 24.61 3.12
N VAL A 197 5.90 25.40 2.70
CA VAL A 197 5.26 25.26 1.39
C VAL A 197 5.74 26.38 0.47
N ILE A 198 6.12 26.01 -0.75
CA ILE A 198 6.43 26.95 -1.83
C ILE A 198 5.25 26.97 -2.80
N TYR A 199 4.62 28.13 -2.92
CA TYR A 199 3.61 28.41 -3.94
C TYR A 199 4.32 29.14 -5.08
N LEU A 200 4.65 28.39 -6.15
CA LEU A 200 5.17 29.00 -7.38
C LEU A 200 4.02 29.69 -8.10
N THR A 201 4.14 31.00 -8.29
CA THR A 201 3.11 31.82 -8.93
C THR A 201 3.68 32.56 -10.14
N PHE A 202 2.92 32.60 -11.23
CA PHE A 202 3.34 33.13 -12.52
C PHE A 202 2.35 34.17 -13.04
N ASP A 203 2.81 35.40 -13.22
CA ASP A 203 1.99 36.52 -13.68
C ASP A 203 2.18 36.77 -15.19
N ASP A 204 1.25 37.53 -15.77
CA ASP A 204 1.20 38.08 -17.15
C ASP A 204 0.82 37.11 -18.28
N GLY A 205 1.03 35.80 -18.11
CA GLY A 205 0.75 34.81 -19.15
C GLY A 205 -0.72 34.55 -19.48
N PRO A 206 -1.02 33.59 -20.38
CA PRO A 206 -0.08 32.65 -21.00
C PRO A 206 0.64 33.22 -22.24
N HIS A 207 1.98 33.23 -22.22
CA HIS A 207 2.82 33.55 -23.37
C HIS A 207 3.05 32.35 -24.29
N GLU A 208 2.88 32.54 -25.61
CA GLU A 208 2.86 31.43 -26.58
C GLU A 208 4.11 30.53 -26.57
N LYS A 209 5.29 31.11 -26.32
CA LYS A 209 6.57 30.38 -26.37
C LYS A 209 7.15 29.98 -25.02
N VAL A 210 6.78 30.68 -23.95
CA VAL A 210 7.47 30.56 -22.65
C VAL A 210 6.62 29.72 -21.69
N THR A 211 5.32 30.00 -21.55
CA THR A 211 4.40 29.22 -20.74
C THR A 211 4.45 27.71 -21.00
N PRO A 212 4.57 27.20 -22.25
CA PRO A 212 4.71 25.76 -22.47
C PRO A 212 5.91 25.14 -21.73
N GLN A 213 7.03 25.85 -21.62
CA GLN A 213 8.23 25.38 -20.94
C GLN A 213 8.01 25.28 -19.43
N PHE A 214 7.30 26.25 -18.83
CA PHE A 214 6.89 26.18 -17.43
C PHE A 214 6.03 24.94 -17.18
N LEU A 215 5.01 24.72 -18.01
CA LEU A 215 4.11 23.57 -17.90
C LEU A 215 4.87 22.24 -18.04
N ASP A 216 5.78 22.14 -19.01
CA ASP A 216 6.61 20.95 -19.21
C ASP A 216 7.49 20.66 -17.98
N ILE A 217 8.17 21.68 -17.43
CA ILE A 217 9.00 21.55 -16.23
C ILE A 217 8.15 21.14 -15.01
N LEU A 218 7.00 21.78 -14.77
CA LEU A 218 6.13 21.46 -13.63
C LEU A 218 5.61 20.02 -13.73
N LYS A 219 5.24 19.57 -14.93
CA LYS A 219 4.79 18.20 -15.20
C LYS A 219 5.90 17.19 -14.96
N GLU A 220 7.10 17.42 -15.48
CA GLU A 220 8.25 16.54 -15.26
C GLU A 220 8.65 16.47 -13.79
N GLU A 221 8.61 17.59 -13.09
CA GLU A 221 8.88 17.68 -11.66
C GLU A 221 7.69 17.20 -10.80
N LYS A 222 6.56 16.84 -11.42
CA LYS A 222 5.33 16.35 -10.75
C LYS A 222 4.79 17.30 -9.68
N ILE A 223 4.85 18.61 -9.93
CA ILE A 223 4.29 19.62 -9.03
C ILE A 223 3.27 20.48 -9.78
N LYS A 224 2.48 21.27 -9.04
CA LYS A 224 1.55 22.25 -9.60
C LYS A 224 1.99 23.67 -9.21
N GLY A 225 1.69 24.64 -10.05
CA GLY A 225 1.85 26.06 -9.75
C GLY A 225 0.52 26.82 -9.90
N THR A 226 0.58 28.13 -9.72
CA THR A 226 -0.55 29.05 -9.87
C THR A 226 -0.24 30.05 -10.98
N PHE A 227 -1.13 30.19 -11.96
CA PHE A 227 -0.95 31.15 -13.06
C PHE A 227 -1.97 32.28 -12.89
N PHE A 228 -1.50 33.50 -12.59
CA PHE A 228 -2.31 34.70 -12.61
C PHE A 228 -2.39 35.22 -14.04
N VAL A 229 -3.42 34.75 -14.75
CA VAL A 229 -3.53 34.94 -16.19
C VAL A 229 -4.09 36.31 -16.55
N THR A 230 -3.70 36.80 -17.73
CA THR A 230 -4.29 37.98 -18.33
C THR A 230 -5.42 37.62 -19.29
N GLY A 231 -6.09 38.62 -19.88
CA GLY A 231 -7.02 38.43 -21.00
C GLY A 231 -6.33 38.06 -22.32
N MET A 232 -5.00 38.07 -22.36
CA MET A 232 -4.19 37.88 -23.55
C MET A 232 -3.66 36.44 -23.69
N GLY A 233 -3.05 36.16 -24.85
CA GLY A 233 -2.39 34.90 -25.13
C GLY A 233 -3.30 33.77 -25.61
N PRO A 234 -2.74 32.60 -25.96
CA PRO A 234 -3.51 31.53 -26.61
C PRO A 234 -4.44 30.77 -25.64
N ASP A 235 -5.73 30.68 -25.96
CA ASP A 235 -6.72 29.91 -25.17
C ASP A 235 -6.32 28.42 -25.03
N LYS A 236 -5.60 27.85 -26.01
CA LYS A 236 -5.06 26.48 -25.92
C LYS A 236 -4.12 26.28 -24.72
N LEU A 237 -3.37 27.31 -24.34
CA LEU A 237 -2.45 27.25 -23.21
C LEU A 237 -3.17 27.49 -21.88
N LEU A 238 -4.17 28.38 -21.86
CA LEU A 238 -5.06 28.53 -20.70
C LEU A 238 -5.79 27.20 -20.41
N LYS A 239 -6.28 26.52 -21.45
CA LYS A 239 -6.88 25.18 -21.33
C LYS A 239 -5.88 24.16 -20.78
N ARG A 240 -4.64 24.18 -21.27
CA ARG A 240 -3.57 23.29 -20.81
C ARG A 240 -3.22 23.52 -19.35
N ILE A 241 -3.13 24.78 -18.90
CA ILE A 241 -2.91 25.14 -17.48
C ILE A 241 -3.97 24.45 -16.61
N HIS A 242 -5.24 24.57 -16.98
CA HIS A 242 -6.35 23.93 -16.27
C HIS A 242 -6.29 22.40 -16.32
N ASP A 243 -6.15 21.81 -17.51
CA ASP A 243 -6.21 20.36 -17.71
C ASP A 243 -5.05 19.62 -17.05
N GLU A 244 -3.90 20.29 -16.88
CA GLU A 244 -2.78 19.76 -16.12
C GLU A 244 -2.91 19.96 -14.60
N GLY A 245 -4.03 20.55 -14.13
CA GLY A 245 -4.37 20.66 -12.71
C GLY A 245 -3.66 21.79 -11.97
N HIS A 246 -3.22 22.83 -12.68
CA HIS A 246 -2.68 24.03 -12.05
C HIS A 246 -3.80 24.97 -11.59
N ALA A 247 -3.53 25.78 -10.57
CA ALA A 247 -4.47 26.83 -10.18
C ALA A 247 -4.40 27.99 -11.18
N ILE A 248 -5.56 28.58 -11.45
CA ILE A 248 -5.70 29.77 -12.28
C ILE A 248 -6.17 30.90 -11.37
N GLY A 249 -5.37 31.95 -11.27
CA GLY A 249 -5.75 33.23 -10.69
C GLY A 249 -6.01 34.26 -11.77
N LEU A 250 -6.70 35.33 -11.42
CA LEU A 250 -6.95 36.46 -12.31
C LEU A 250 -5.89 37.54 -12.08
N HIS A 251 -5.26 38.03 -13.13
CA HIS A 251 -4.43 39.23 -13.03
C HIS A 251 -5.24 40.46 -13.45
N THR A 252 -5.52 40.57 -14.74
CA THR A 252 -6.39 41.58 -15.41
C THR A 252 -6.73 41.11 -16.81
N ASN A 253 -7.75 41.66 -17.44
CA ASN A 253 -8.00 41.40 -18.86
C ASN A 253 -7.01 42.15 -19.77
N THR A 254 -6.86 43.45 -19.58
CA THR A 254 -6.02 44.30 -20.46
C THR A 254 -4.57 44.39 -20.04
N HIS A 255 -4.26 44.28 -18.75
CA HIS A 255 -2.95 44.57 -18.16
C HIS A 255 -2.45 46.02 -18.42
N GLU A 256 -3.35 46.93 -18.75
CA GLU A 256 -3.06 48.34 -18.97
C GLU A 256 -3.40 49.17 -17.73
N TYR A 257 -2.39 49.54 -16.95
CA TYR A 257 -2.53 50.24 -15.67
C TYR A 257 -3.45 51.48 -15.75
N SER A 258 -3.35 52.25 -16.84
CA SER A 258 -4.15 53.46 -17.05
C SER A 258 -5.65 53.17 -17.20
N SER A 259 -6.00 52.02 -17.78
CA SER A 259 -7.39 51.60 -17.98
C SER A 259 -7.92 50.90 -16.73
N VAL A 260 -7.16 49.93 -16.23
CA VAL A 260 -7.50 49.10 -15.06
C VAL A 260 -7.71 49.96 -13.82
N TYR A 261 -6.82 50.92 -13.56
CA TYR A 261 -6.86 51.77 -12.38
C TYR A 261 -7.52 53.13 -12.62
N SER A 262 -8.26 53.32 -13.71
CA SER A 262 -9.01 54.57 -13.97
C SER A 262 -10.16 54.78 -12.99
N SER A 263 -10.78 53.70 -12.49
CA SER A 263 -11.83 53.70 -11.47
C SER A 263 -12.05 52.30 -10.93
N THR A 264 -12.69 52.16 -9.76
CA THR A 264 -13.06 50.83 -9.22
C THR A 264 -13.99 50.07 -10.17
N LYS A 265 -14.92 50.78 -10.83
CA LYS A 265 -15.80 50.21 -11.86
C LYS A 265 -15.01 49.62 -13.02
N ALA A 266 -13.98 50.33 -13.50
CA ALA A 266 -13.12 49.85 -14.58
C ALA A 266 -12.33 48.60 -14.16
N TYR A 267 -11.74 48.63 -12.94
CA TYR A 267 -11.03 47.48 -12.39
C TYR A 267 -11.92 46.22 -12.36
N PHE A 268 -13.13 46.31 -11.81
CA PHE A 268 -14.03 45.15 -11.73
C PHE A 268 -14.59 44.72 -13.09
N ALA A 269 -14.83 45.65 -14.01
CA ALA A 269 -15.23 45.30 -15.37
C ALA A 269 -14.11 44.59 -16.15
N ASP A 270 -12.85 44.96 -15.92
CA ASP A 270 -11.68 44.30 -16.48
C ASP A 270 -11.47 42.91 -15.84
N LEU A 271 -11.55 42.80 -14.51
CA LEU A 271 -11.44 41.54 -13.78
C LEU A 271 -12.52 40.52 -14.20
N GLU A 272 -13.75 40.98 -14.39
CA GLU A 272 -14.85 40.14 -14.85
C GLU A 272 -14.61 39.60 -16.26
N GLN A 273 -14.07 40.41 -17.17
CA GLN A 273 -13.77 39.96 -18.53
C GLN A 273 -12.74 38.82 -18.57
N VAL A 274 -11.68 38.91 -17.78
CA VAL A 274 -10.69 37.81 -17.70
C VAL A 274 -11.31 36.57 -17.04
N ASN A 275 -12.16 36.72 -16.02
CA ASN A 275 -12.83 35.57 -15.42
C ASN A 275 -13.81 34.89 -16.40
N GLN A 276 -14.54 35.66 -17.20
CA GLN A 276 -15.39 35.14 -18.26
C GLN A 276 -14.59 34.41 -19.34
N ARG A 277 -13.39 34.91 -19.68
CA ARG A 277 -12.46 34.16 -20.53
C ARG A 277 -12.07 32.83 -19.90
N VAL A 278 -11.65 32.82 -18.63
CA VAL A 278 -11.29 31.58 -17.91
C VAL A 278 -12.47 30.61 -17.95
N LYS A 279 -13.66 31.03 -17.53
CA LYS A 279 -14.88 30.21 -17.54
C LYS A 279 -15.22 29.64 -18.92
N ARG A 280 -15.14 30.46 -19.98
CA ARG A 280 -15.42 30.01 -21.36
C ARG A 280 -14.46 28.91 -21.81
N VAL A 281 -13.18 29.02 -21.45
CA VAL A 281 -12.14 28.09 -21.88
C VAL A 281 -12.12 26.82 -21.03
N THR A 282 -12.23 26.95 -19.71
CA THR A 282 -11.97 25.86 -18.75
C THR A 282 -13.24 25.25 -18.17
N GLY A 283 -14.36 25.97 -18.23
CA GLY A 283 -15.62 25.61 -17.56
C GLY A 283 -15.69 26.01 -16.08
N VAL A 284 -14.63 26.60 -15.52
CA VAL A 284 -14.57 27.02 -14.11
C VAL A 284 -14.30 28.51 -13.96
N GLU A 285 -14.80 29.12 -12.89
CA GLU A 285 -14.45 30.49 -12.51
C GLU A 285 -13.29 30.48 -11.52
N SER A 286 -12.41 31.48 -11.61
CA SER A 286 -11.43 31.73 -10.56
C SER A 286 -12.01 32.62 -9.47
N LYS A 287 -11.58 32.37 -8.22
CA LYS A 287 -11.88 33.18 -7.04
C LYS A 287 -10.61 33.75 -6.39
N ILE A 288 -9.45 33.60 -7.02
CA ILE A 288 -8.21 34.21 -6.56
C ILE A 288 -7.72 35.23 -7.58
N THR A 289 -7.17 36.34 -7.11
CA THR A 289 -6.69 37.43 -7.96
C THR A 289 -5.34 37.98 -7.47
N ARG A 290 -4.60 38.63 -8.34
CA ARG A 290 -3.44 39.43 -7.96
C ARG A 290 -3.50 40.77 -8.67
N PHE A 291 -3.35 41.86 -7.93
CA PHE A 291 -3.34 43.21 -8.49
C PHE A 291 -2.08 43.41 -9.36
N PRO A 292 -2.18 43.98 -10.58
CA PRO A 292 -1.01 44.44 -11.32
C PRO A 292 -0.16 45.38 -10.47
N GLY A 293 1.11 45.01 -10.28
CA GLY A 293 2.06 45.72 -9.42
C GLY A 293 1.94 45.45 -7.92
N GLY A 294 1.02 44.57 -7.50
CA GLY A 294 0.76 44.25 -6.10
C GLY A 294 -0.19 45.22 -5.39
N SER A 295 -0.67 44.85 -4.20
CA SER A 295 -1.64 45.64 -3.44
C SER A 295 -1.12 47.01 -2.96
N THR A 296 0.21 47.17 -2.89
CA THR A 296 0.90 48.41 -2.50
C THR A 296 1.43 49.22 -3.68
N ASN A 297 1.04 48.87 -4.92
CA ASN A 297 1.48 49.62 -6.09
C ASN A 297 1.09 51.10 -5.98
N THR A 298 2.04 51.99 -6.34
CA THR A 298 1.82 53.43 -6.30
C THR A 298 1.54 54.02 -7.68
N ILE A 299 1.78 53.26 -8.75
CA ILE A 299 1.53 53.67 -10.14
C ILE A 299 0.05 53.98 -10.39
N CYS A 300 -0.87 53.31 -9.67
CA CYS A 300 -2.30 53.60 -9.74
C CYS A 300 -2.65 55.05 -9.42
N ASN A 301 -1.83 55.75 -8.60
CA ASN A 301 -2.08 57.13 -8.19
C ASN A 301 -1.94 58.13 -9.33
N ASN A 302 -1.28 57.75 -10.43
CA ASN A 302 -1.25 58.56 -11.65
C ASN A 302 -2.61 58.60 -12.38
N TYR A 303 -3.52 57.68 -12.05
CA TYR A 303 -4.81 57.52 -12.73
C TYR A 303 -5.99 57.76 -11.80
N SER A 304 -5.95 57.17 -10.59
CA SER A 304 -6.99 57.32 -9.58
C SER A 304 -6.34 57.27 -8.18
N PRO A 305 -5.96 58.43 -7.61
CA PRO A 305 -5.36 58.50 -6.28
C PRO A 305 -6.20 57.81 -5.21
N GLY A 306 -5.58 56.93 -4.41
CA GLY A 306 -6.23 56.22 -3.31
C GLY A 306 -7.13 55.03 -3.72
N ILE A 307 -7.18 54.68 -5.01
CA ILE A 307 -8.00 53.57 -5.51
C ILE A 307 -7.68 52.24 -4.81
N MET A 308 -6.41 51.95 -4.52
CA MET A 308 -6.00 50.70 -3.87
C MET A 308 -6.60 50.54 -2.48
N ALA A 309 -6.73 51.61 -1.69
CA ALA A 309 -7.37 51.57 -0.37
C ALA A 309 -8.85 51.15 -0.44
N THR A 310 -9.49 51.35 -1.60
CA THR A 310 -10.85 50.90 -1.88
C THR A 310 -10.84 49.45 -2.39
N LEU A 311 -9.98 49.14 -3.37
CA LEU A 311 -9.92 47.82 -3.99
C LEU A 311 -9.55 46.69 -3.01
N ILE A 312 -8.61 46.91 -2.09
CA ILE A 312 -8.23 45.91 -1.08
C ILE A 312 -9.41 45.53 -0.16
N LYS A 313 -10.42 46.39 -0.03
CA LYS A 313 -11.64 46.14 0.74
C LYS A 313 -12.73 45.49 -0.12
N GLU A 314 -12.94 46.00 -1.33
CA GLU A 314 -14.02 45.54 -2.21
C GLU A 314 -13.75 44.16 -2.83
N VAL A 315 -12.50 43.81 -3.12
CA VAL A 315 -12.15 42.51 -3.73
C VAL A 315 -12.61 41.33 -2.84
N PRO A 316 -12.26 41.28 -1.54
CA PRO A 316 -12.80 40.27 -0.61
C PRO A 316 -14.33 40.30 -0.47
N GLN A 317 -14.94 41.49 -0.42
CA GLN A 317 -16.40 41.62 -0.31
C GLN A 317 -17.15 41.03 -1.51
N ARG A 318 -16.49 40.95 -2.67
CA ARG A 318 -17.01 40.34 -3.89
C ARG A 318 -16.68 38.85 -4.03
N GLY A 319 -16.13 38.24 -2.98
CA GLY A 319 -15.83 36.81 -2.93
C GLY A 319 -14.52 36.41 -3.62
N TYR A 320 -13.60 37.36 -3.82
CA TYR A 320 -12.26 37.09 -4.33
C TYR A 320 -11.22 37.16 -3.21
N THR A 321 -10.29 36.21 -3.17
CA THR A 321 -9.09 36.32 -2.33
C THR A 321 -7.96 36.89 -3.17
N TYR A 322 -7.30 37.96 -2.71
CA TYR A 322 -6.11 38.47 -3.40
C TYR A 322 -4.82 37.98 -2.73
N TYR A 323 -3.81 37.70 -3.56
CA TYR A 323 -2.47 37.27 -3.12
C TYR A 323 -1.41 38.22 -3.69
N ASP A 324 -0.59 38.78 -2.81
CA ASP A 324 0.70 39.36 -3.16
C ASP A 324 1.78 38.26 -3.16
N TRP A 325 3.02 38.59 -2.77
CA TRP A 325 4.13 37.66 -2.66
C TRP A 325 5.06 38.07 -1.51
N ASN A 326 5.81 37.12 -0.96
CA ASN A 326 6.85 37.37 0.04
C ASN A 326 8.23 36.86 -0.40
N VAL A 327 8.30 36.22 -1.56
CA VAL A 327 9.54 35.80 -2.21
C VAL A 327 9.50 36.34 -3.64
N SER A 328 10.39 37.25 -3.99
CA SER A 328 10.49 37.79 -5.35
C SER A 328 11.63 37.12 -6.09
N SER A 329 11.40 36.68 -7.33
CA SER A 329 12.48 36.27 -8.22
C SER A 329 13.26 37.46 -8.79
N GLY A 330 12.69 38.67 -8.74
CA GLY A 330 13.27 39.85 -9.38
C GLY A 330 13.17 39.81 -10.90
N ASP A 331 12.34 38.95 -11.49
CA ASP A 331 12.15 38.84 -12.93
C ASP A 331 11.24 39.94 -13.55
N GLY A 332 10.67 40.80 -12.71
CA GLY A 332 9.89 41.98 -13.12
C GLY A 332 10.74 43.16 -13.63
N SER A 333 12.05 43.18 -13.37
CA SER A 333 12.99 44.19 -13.90
C SER A 333 13.67 43.71 -15.20
N HIS A 334 14.82 44.27 -15.58
CA HIS A 334 15.71 43.65 -16.57
C HIS A 334 16.61 42.61 -15.89
N GLN A 335 16.84 41.45 -16.52
CA GLN A 335 17.71 40.37 -16.03
C GLN A 335 18.72 40.00 -17.11
N THR A 336 19.95 39.76 -16.68
CA THR A 336 21.04 39.36 -17.57
C THR A 336 21.20 37.84 -17.67
N SER A 337 20.73 37.06 -16.69
CA SER A 337 20.80 35.60 -16.70
C SER A 337 19.71 34.94 -15.84
N ALA A 338 19.57 33.61 -15.98
CA ALA A 338 18.72 32.76 -15.15
C ALA A 338 19.25 32.57 -13.71
N ASP A 339 20.49 32.97 -13.41
CA ASP A 339 21.05 32.83 -12.07
C ASP A 339 20.46 33.84 -11.09
N GLN A 340 20.11 35.04 -11.57
CA GLN A 340 19.47 36.05 -10.73
C GLN A 340 18.14 35.57 -10.14
N PRO A 341 17.14 35.10 -10.92
CA PRO A 341 15.91 34.58 -10.36
C PRO A 341 16.12 33.34 -9.48
N TYR A 342 17.06 32.45 -9.84
CA TYR A 342 17.41 31.32 -8.98
C TYR A 342 17.93 31.77 -7.60
N HIS A 343 18.90 32.67 -7.55
CA HIS A 343 19.50 33.13 -6.30
C HIS A 343 18.51 33.96 -5.45
N ASN A 344 17.74 34.85 -6.07
CA ASN A 344 16.75 35.65 -5.37
C ASN A 344 15.70 34.78 -4.68
N VAL A 345 15.15 33.79 -5.39
CA VAL A 345 14.18 32.87 -4.80
C VAL A 345 14.82 32.06 -3.69
N THR A 346 15.90 31.33 -3.98
CA THR A 346 16.48 30.36 -3.03
C THR A 346 17.04 30.99 -1.76
N SER A 347 17.55 32.23 -1.83
CA SER A 347 18.04 32.96 -0.65
C SER A 347 16.95 33.61 0.20
N THR A 348 15.74 33.81 -0.36
CA THR A 348 14.63 34.48 0.34
C THR A 348 13.65 33.48 0.96
N LEU A 349 13.67 32.21 0.53
CA LEU A 349 12.82 31.15 1.08
C LEU A 349 12.98 31.03 2.61
N LYS A 350 11.86 31.05 3.33
CA LYS A 350 11.82 30.92 4.78
C LYS A 350 11.20 29.60 5.23
N PRO A 351 11.80 28.91 6.22
CA PRO A 351 11.14 27.81 6.90
C PRO A 351 9.83 28.26 7.56
N ASP A 352 8.94 27.30 7.78
CA ASP A 352 7.70 27.40 8.53
C ASP A 352 6.75 28.52 8.03
N GLN A 353 6.90 28.90 6.75
CA GLN A 353 6.09 29.92 6.10
C GLN A 353 5.49 29.42 4.78
N ASN A 354 4.36 30.05 4.41
CA ASN A 354 3.87 30.02 3.04
C ASN A 354 4.77 30.93 2.19
N ASN A 355 5.62 30.34 1.36
CA ASN A 355 6.51 31.07 0.47
C ASN A 355 5.78 31.28 -0.86
N VAL A 356 5.14 32.44 -1.03
CA VAL A 356 4.47 32.81 -2.27
C VAL A 356 5.50 33.50 -3.16
N VAL A 357 5.94 32.77 -4.19
CA VAL A 357 7.02 33.17 -5.09
C VAL A 357 6.44 33.89 -6.31
N LEU A 358 6.83 35.15 -6.52
CA LEU A 358 6.52 35.90 -7.74
C LEU A 358 7.53 35.60 -8.85
N MET A 359 7.02 35.08 -9.96
CA MET A 359 7.68 34.93 -11.25
C MET A 359 6.70 35.33 -12.36
N HIS A 360 7.18 35.41 -13.60
CA HIS A 360 6.38 35.72 -14.79
C HIS A 360 6.65 34.67 -15.86
N ASP A 361 5.62 33.96 -16.33
CA ASP A 361 5.73 32.96 -17.40
C ASP A 361 5.83 33.58 -18.81
N THR A 362 6.08 34.89 -18.86
CA THR A 362 6.46 35.66 -20.04
C THR A 362 7.98 35.85 -20.17
N LYS A 363 8.76 35.48 -19.13
CA LYS A 363 10.22 35.72 -19.06
C LYS A 363 11.01 34.42 -19.27
N GLN A 364 11.87 34.39 -20.29
CA GLN A 364 12.70 33.21 -20.59
C GLN A 364 13.70 32.90 -19.46
N THR A 365 14.33 33.91 -18.86
CA THR A 365 15.26 33.74 -17.73
C THR A 365 14.61 33.04 -16.53
N SER A 366 13.31 33.24 -16.33
CA SER A 366 12.52 32.56 -15.30
C SER A 366 12.24 31.11 -15.64
N ALA A 367 11.92 30.79 -16.91
CA ALA A 367 11.79 29.41 -17.37
C ALA A 367 13.10 28.63 -17.16
N ASP A 368 14.23 29.23 -17.53
CA ASP A 368 15.57 28.64 -17.43
C ASP A 368 16.00 28.40 -15.97
N ALA A 369 15.47 29.18 -15.02
CA ALA A 369 15.75 29.04 -13.59
C ALA A 369 14.83 28.05 -12.86
N LEU A 370 13.61 27.86 -13.37
CA LEU A 370 12.50 27.20 -12.68
C LEU A 370 12.87 25.81 -12.17
N ARG A 371 13.46 24.96 -13.02
CA ARG A 371 13.81 23.58 -12.62
C ARG A 371 14.78 23.56 -11.43
N ARG A 372 15.79 24.44 -11.45
CA ARG A 372 16.77 24.54 -10.35
C ARG A 372 16.13 25.01 -9.06
N ILE A 373 15.18 25.96 -9.14
CA ILE A 373 14.40 26.42 -7.96
C ILE A 373 13.60 25.25 -7.37
N ILE A 374 12.91 24.47 -8.20
CA ILE A 374 12.11 23.33 -7.75
C ILE A 374 13.00 22.28 -7.07
N GLN A 375 14.11 21.92 -7.72
CA GLN A 375 15.06 20.94 -7.20
C GLN A 375 15.68 21.39 -5.88
N TYR A 376 16.05 22.67 -5.78
CA TYR A 376 16.52 23.25 -4.52
C TYR A 376 15.46 23.11 -3.41
N GLY A 377 14.21 23.50 -3.68
CA GLY A 377 13.12 23.39 -2.71
C GLY A 377 12.94 21.96 -2.21
N LYS A 378 12.85 20.99 -3.11
CA LYS A 378 12.73 19.56 -2.77
C LYS A 378 13.92 19.07 -1.94
N GLN A 379 15.15 19.40 -2.35
CA GLN A 379 16.37 18.99 -1.65
C GLN A 379 16.45 19.58 -0.23
N HIS A 380 15.87 20.76 -0.01
CA HIS A 380 15.88 21.45 1.29
C HIS A 380 14.59 21.22 2.09
N GLY A 381 13.79 20.22 1.68
CA GLY A 381 12.63 19.74 2.44
C GLY A 381 11.37 20.60 2.29
N TYR A 382 11.27 21.48 1.29
CA TYR A 382 10.04 22.21 0.99
C TYR A 382 9.08 21.35 0.14
N SER A 383 7.78 21.52 0.35
CA SER A 383 6.73 21.04 -0.56
C SER A 383 6.29 22.14 -1.53
N PHE A 384 5.55 21.74 -2.55
CA PHE A 384 5.00 22.63 -3.56
C PHE A 384 3.51 22.41 -3.68
N GLU A 385 2.73 23.47 -3.57
CA GLU A 385 1.27 23.44 -3.72
C GLU A 385 0.81 24.62 -4.58
N PRO A 386 -0.29 24.47 -5.33
CA PRO A 386 -0.95 25.61 -5.95
C PRO A 386 -1.74 26.41 -4.89
N LEU A 387 -1.98 27.70 -5.14
CA LEU A 387 -2.84 28.51 -4.29
C LEU A 387 -4.31 28.15 -4.47
N THR A 388 -5.06 28.18 -3.38
CA THR A 388 -6.53 28.09 -3.38
C THR A 388 -7.11 29.23 -2.53
N PRO A 389 -8.40 29.59 -2.67
CA PRO A 389 -9.03 30.63 -1.86
C PRO A 389 -8.91 30.44 -0.33
N GLU A 390 -8.73 29.19 0.12
CA GLU A 390 -8.60 28.80 1.52
C GLU A 390 -7.16 28.96 2.07
N CYS A 391 -6.16 29.11 1.20
CA CYS A 391 -4.80 29.39 1.63
C CYS A 391 -4.74 30.75 2.36
N THR A 392 -4.07 30.80 3.52
CA THR A 392 -3.80 32.08 4.20
C THR A 392 -3.05 33.02 3.24
N PRO A 393 -3.63 34.18 2.86
CA PRO A 393 -3.05 35.02 1.84
C PRO A 393 -1.84 35.79 2.35
N VAL A 394 -0.85 35.93 1.48
CA VAL A 394 0.24 36.90 1.66
C VAL A 394 -0.25 38.22 1.10
N GLN A 395 -0.30 39.25 1.94
CA GLN A 395 -0.77 40.59 1.61
C GLN A 395 0.17 41.59 2.31
N PHE A 396 0.50 42.69 1.64
CA PHE A 396 1.45 43.69 2.15
C PHE A 396 0.90 44.58 3.27
#